data_AF-A0A328DMI4-F1
#
_entry.id   AF-A0A328DMI4-F1
#
_cell.length_a   1.000
_cell.length_b   1.000
_cell.length_c   1.000
_cell.angle_alpha   90.00
_cell.angle_beta   90.00
_cell.angle_gamma   90.00
#
_symmetry.space_group_name_H-M   'P 1'
#
loop_
_entity.id
_entity.type
_entity.pdbx_description
1 polymer ?
#
loop_
_entity_poly.entity_id
_entity_poly.type
_entity_poly.pdbx_seq_one_letter_code
_entity_poly.pdbx_strand_id
1 'polypeptide(L)'
;MAANEDRDAALMEVAETKSSIGEIRGKLEYLERYCGELKQALRVAIQSSKEDSPVKLINKSLPRIVEGGNSMPAVLYHLEGIINQTLYEDFENCSFQKNGAPKHLSPEQERHSQFSSFAALRSLSWNEVLKRGTKYYSEELSRFCDQKMSSIITALKWNRQWPERLLQAFFVCAKCIWLLHLLAFSFCPPVVILRVEENRPFDSHFMNDVFGDRQKSQGPN
;
A
#
# COMPACT_ATOMS: atom_id res chain seq x y z
N MET A 1 27.39 24.15 31.28
CA MET A 1 26.01 24.37 30.84
C MET A 1 25.79 23.62 29.52
N ALA A 2 26.53 23.96 28.46
CA ALA A 2 26.50 23.24 27.16
C ALA A 2 26.60 21.71 27.24
N ALA A 3 27.55 21.13 27.98
CA ALA A 3 27.67 19.66 28.09
C ALA A 3 26.45 18.96 28.73
N ASN A 4 25.67 19.68 29.54
CA ASN A 4 24.45 19.13 30.12
C ASN A 4 23.27 19.21 29.14
N GLU A 5 23.22 20.27 28.34
CA GLU A 5 22.26 20.45 27.24
C GLU A 5 22.49 19.43 26.13
N ASP A 6 23.74 19.18 25.73
CA ASP A 6 24.10 18.15 24.75
C ASP A 6 23.70 16.74 25.23
N ARG A 7 23.91 16.46 26.53
CA ARG A 7 23.49 15.20 27.13
C ARG A 7 21.97 15.06 27.14
N ASP A 8 21.25 16.11 27.53
CA ASP A 8 19.79 16.06 27.63
C ASP A 8 19.14 15.98 26.22
N ALA A 9 19.74 16.62 25.20
CA ALA A 9 19.36 16.45 23.79
C ALA A 9 19.60 15.01 23.29
N ALA A 10 20.77 14.43 23.58
CA ALA A 10 21.06 13.05 23.23
C ALA A 10 20.11 12.06 23.92
N LEU A 11 19.75 12.30 25.19
CA LEU A 11 18.75 11.48 25.90
C LEU A 11 17.36 11.59 25.28
N MET A 12 16.97 12.77 24.79
CA MET A 12 15.70 12.98 24.09
C MET A 12 15.67 12.22 22.76
N GLU A 13 16.75 12.29 21.96
CA GLU A 13 16.87 11.54 20.70
C GLU A 13 16.86 10.02 20.93
N VAL A 14 17.55 9.54 21.98
CA VAL A 14 17.51 8.13 22.37
C VAL A 14 16.10 7.70 22.80
N ALA A 15 15.36 8.56 23.50
CA ALA A 15 13.98 8.28 23.88
C ALA A 15 13.05 8.20 22.66
N GLU A 16 13.19 9.13 21.71
CA GLU A 16 12.41 9.16 20.48
C GLU A 16 12.69 7.93 19.60
N THR A 17 13.97 7.63 19.36
CA THR A 17 14.39 6.45 18.59
C THR A 17 13.89 5.15 19.23
N LYS A 18 13.97 5.02 20.57
CA LYS A 18 13.42 3.88 21.30
C LYS A 18 11.90 3.75 21.10
N SER A 19 11.18 4.88 21.10
CA SER A 19 9.74 4.90 20.80
C SER A 19 9.46 4.40 19.38
N SER A 20 10.17 4.95 18.38
CA SER A 20 10.02 4.54 16.98
C SER A 20 10.33 3.05 16.77
N ILE A 21 11.36 2.51 17.42
CA ILE A 21 11.68 1.07 17.40
C ILE A 21 10.54 0.25 18.01
N GLY A 22 9.92 0.74 19.08
CA GLY A 22 8.75 0.11 19.69
C GLY A 22 7.57 0.02 18.72
N GLU A 23 7.29 1.11 18.01
CA GLU A 23 6.23 1.14 16.98
C GLU A 23 6.53 0.21 15.80
N ILE A 24 7.79 0.19 15.33
CA ILE A 24 8.21 -0.71 14.24
C ILE A 24 8.02 -2.16 14.65
N ARG A 25 8.44 -2.53 15.87
CA ARG A 25 8.22 -3.89 16.40
C ARG A 25 6.75 -4.26 16.38
N GLY A 26 5.86 -3.39 16.87
CA GLY A 26 4.42 -3.64 16.84
C GLY A 26 3.86 -3.82 15.42
N LYS A 27 4.37 -3.04 14.44
CA LYS A 27 4.00 -3.18 13.02
C LYS A 27 4.48 -4.50 12.43
N LEU A 28 5.68 -4.96 12.79
CA LEU A 28 6.23 -6.25 12.35
C LEU A 28 5.42 -7.43 12.92
N GLU A 29 5.10 -7.40 14.21
CA GLU A 29 4.25 -8.41 14.85
C GLU A 29 2.85 -8.47 14.22
N TYR A 30 2.28 -7.31 13.89
CA TYR A 30 1.02 -7.24 13.15
C TYR A 30 1.15 -7.87 11.76
N LEU A 31 2.22 -7.54 11.02
CA LEU A 31 2.45 -8.07 9.68
C LEU A 31 2.63 -9.59 9.69
N GLU A 32 3.37 -10.13 10.65
CA GLU A 32 3.54 -11.58 10.83
C GLU A 32 2.19 -12.29 11.05
N ARG A 33 1.35 -11.73 11.93
CA ARG A 33 -0.01 -12.25 12.16
C ARG A 33 -0.84 -12.21 10.89
N TYR A 34 -0.85 -11.06 10.22
CA TYR A 34 -1.59 -10.84 8.98
C TYR A 34 -1.15 -11.82 7.87
N CYS A 35 0.16 -12.06 7.70
CA CYS A 35 0.68 -13.04 6.76
C CYS A 35 0.24 -14.48 7.11
N GLY A 36 0.15 -14.82 8.39
CA GLY A 36 -0.38 -16.09 8.85
C GLY A 36 -1.86 -16.28 8.46
N GLU A 37 -2.69 -15.26 8.67
CA GLU A 37 -4.10 -15.27 8.29
C GLU A 37 -4.29 -15.35 6.77
N LEU A 38 -3.51 -14.58 6.01
CA LEU A 38 -3.50 -14.62 4.55
C LEU A 38 -3.14 -16.01 4.04
N LYS A 39 -2.08 -16.63 4.57
CA LYS A 39 -1.67 -17.99 4.21
C LYS A 39 -2.80 -18.99 4.45
N GLN A 40 -3.51 -18.88 5.57
CA GLN A 40 -4.62 -19.76 5.89
C GLN A 40 -5.81 -19.55 4.96
N ALA A 41 -6.16 -18.30 4.64
CA ALA A 41 -7.26 -17.99 3.73
C ALA A 41 -6.98 -18.46 2.29
N LEU A 42 -5.74 -18.32 1.81
CA LEU A 42 -5.33 -18.81 0.49
C LEU A 42 -5.46 -20.33 0.39
N ARG A 43 -5.10 -21.08 1.44
CA ARG A 43 -5.29 -22.54 1.48
C ARG A 43 -6.76 -22.93 1.29
N VAL A 44 -7.68 -22.25 1.98
CA VAL A 44 -9.13 -22.50 1.89
C VAL A 44 -9.66 -22.14 0.50
N ALA A 45 -9.27 -20.98 -0.03
CA ALA A 45 -9.72 -20.51 -1.35
C ALA A 45 -9.38 -21.52 -2.45
N ILE A 46 -8.15 -22.03 -2.46
CA ILE A 46 -7.67 -22.98 -3.46
C ILE A 46 -8.37 -24.35 -3.33
N GLN A 47 -8.76 -24.77 -2.13
CA GLN A 47 -9.52 -26.03 -1.92
C GLN A 47 -10.95 -25.94 -2.46
N SER A 48 -11.52 -24.74 -2.52
CA SER A 48 -12.92 -24.50 -2.90
C SER A 48 -13.15 -24.27 -4.41
N SER A 49 -12.13 -24.44 -5.26
CA SER A 49 -12.20 -24.03 -6.67
C SER A 49 -13.16 -24.87 -7.51
N LYS A 50 -14.44 -24.47 -7.51
CA LYS A 50 -15.37 -24.66 -8.62
C LYS A 50 -15.95 -23.30 -9.05
N GLU A 51 -15.69 -22.97 -10.32
CA GLU A 51 -16.53 -22.24 -11.28
C GLU A 51 -16.70 -20.70 -11.31
N ASP A 52 -16.23 -19.87 -10.37
CA ASP A 52 -16.30 -18.40 -10.55
C ASP A 52 -14.93 -17.69 -10.52
N SER A 53 -14.71 -16.79 -11.48
CA SER A 53 -13.54 -15.90 -11.52
C SER A 53 -13.48 -15.03 -10.24
N PRO A 54 -12.30 -14.82 -9.62
CA PRO A 54 -12.16 -14.02 -8.39
C PRO A 54 -12.83 -12.63 -8.47
N VAL A 55 -12.73 -11.97 -9.63
CA VAL A 55 -13.35 -10.65 -9.86
C VAL A 55 -14.88 -10.72 -9.79
N LYS A 56 -15.51 -11.81 -10.26
CA LYS A 56 -16.96 -12.00 -10.16
C LYS A 56 -17.39 -12.16 -8.69
N LEU A 57 -16.64 -12.92 -7.90
CA LEU A 57 -16.92 -13.12 -6.46
C LEU A 57 -16.77 -11.83 -5.66
N ILE A 58 -15.73 -11.05 -5.98
CA ILE A 58 -15.55 -9.70 -5.43
C ILE A 58 -16.78 -8.86 -5.77
N ASN A 59 -17.15 -8.75 -7.04
CA ASN A 59 -18.28 -7.92 -7.48
C ASN A 59 -19.62 -8.28 -6.83
N LYS A 60 -19.89 -9.58 -6.60
CA LYS A 60 -21.06 -10.03 -5.85
C LYS A 60 -21.05 -9.54 -4.39
N SER A 61 -19.86 -9.42 -3.79
CA SER A 61 -19.67 -9.06 -2.38
C SER A 61 -19.46 -7.56 -2.15
N LEU A 62 -19.04 -6.81 -3.17
CA LEU A 62 -18.68 -5.39 -3.09
C LEU A 62 -19.72 -4.51 -2.42
N PRO A 63 -21.04 -4.58 -2.75
CA PRO A 63 -22.03 -3.71 -2.11
C PRO A 63 -22.04 -3.86 -0.59
N ARG A 64 -21.99 -5.11 -0.11
CA ARG A 64 -21.96 -5.41 1.32
C ARG A 64 -20.65 -4.94 1.97
N ILE A 65 -19.50 -5.14 1.31
CA ILE A 65 -18.19 -4.71 1.82
C ILE A 65 -18.15 -3.18 1.98
N VAL A 66 -18.65 -2.44 1.00
CA VAL A 66 -18.65 -0.97 1.00
C VAL A 66 -19.54 -0.39 2.10
N GLU A 67 -20.61 -1.11 2.46
CA GLU A 67 -21.50 -0.75 3.57
C GLU A 67 -20.92 -1.12 4.95
N GLY A 68 -19.72 -1.71 4.99
CA GLY A 68 -19.05 -2.15 6.22
C GLY A 68 -19.46 -3.56 6.67
N GLY A 69 -20.11 -4.33 5.80
CA GLY A 69 -20.47 -5.71 6.06
C GLY A 69 -19.33 -6.71 5.81
N ASN A 70 -19.36 -7.84 6.51
CA ASN A 70 -18.32 -8.86 6.41
C ASN A 70 -18.32 -9.57 5.04
N SER A 71 -17.18 -10.11 4.66
CA SER A 71 -17.05 -11.01 3.51
C SER A 71 -16.13 -12.18 3.83
N MET A 72 -16.10 -13.17 2.97
CA MET A 72 -15.17 -14.29 3.07
C MET A 72 -13.72 -13.76 3.06
N PRO A 73 -12.84 -14.19 3.97
CA PRO A 73 -11.45 -13.71 4.01
C PRO A 73 -10.74 -13.80 2.65
N ALA A 74 -10.94 -14.90 1.91
CA ALA A 74 -10.40 -15.06 0.56
C ALA A 74 -10.82 -13.95 -0.42
N VAL A 75 -12.07 -13.48 -0.36
CA VAL A 75 -12.58 -12.40 -1.20
C VAL A 75 -11.93 -11.07 -0.82
N LEU A 76 -11.73 -10.83 0.48
CA LEU A 76 -11.08 -9.63 0.99
C LEU A 76 -9.60 -9.58 0.57
N TYR A 77 -8.87 -10.69 0.70
CA TYR A 77 -7.47 -10.74 0.27
C TYR A 77 -7.30 -10.61 -1.25
N HIS A 78 -8.21 -11.16 -2.06
CA HIS A 78 -8.16 -10.93 -3.50
C HIS A 78 -8.45 -9.46 -3.86
N LEU A 79 -9.44 -8.84 -3.20
CA LEU A 79 -9.73 -7.42 -3.38
C LEU A 79 -8.52 -6.56 -2.96
N GLU A 80 -7.94 -6.85 -1.80
CA GLU A 80 -6.74 -6.18 -1.31
C GLU A 80 -5.56 -6.35 -2.27
N GLY A 81 -5.34 -7.55 -2.82
CA GLY A 81 -4.32 -7.80 -3.83
C GLY A 81 -4.49 -6.91 -5.07
N ILE A 82 -5.71 -6.78 -5.60
CA ILE A 82 -6.01 -5.90 -6.73
C ILE A 82 -5.75 -4.43 -6.38
N ILE A 83 -6.19 -3.99 -5.19
CA ILE A 83 -6.00 -2.61 -4.72
C ILE A 83 -4.51 -2.31 -4.54
N ASN A 84 -3.76 -3.17 -3.85
CA ASN A 84 -2.32 -3.02 -3.64
C ASN A 84 -1.56 -3.02 -4.96
N GLN A 85 -1.86 -3.95 -5.87
CA GLN A 85 -1.25 -3.98 -7.20
C GLN A 85 -1.49 -2.66 -7.93
N THR A 86 -2.73 -2.17 -7.91
CA THR A 86 -3.10 -0.93 -8.61
C THR A 86 -2.44 0.30 -7.98
N LEU A 87 -2.55 0.46 -6.67
CA LEU A 87 -2.08 1.68 -5.98
C LEU A 87 -0.54 1.79 -5.99
N TYR A 88 0.16 0.67 -5.89
CA TYR A 88 1.63 0.65 -5.93
C TYR A 88 2.20 0.52 -7.35
N GLU A 89 1.39 0.32 -8.40
CA GLU A 89 1.89 0.30 -9.78
C GLU A 89 2.71 1.57 -10.07
N ASP A 90 3.90 1.38 -10.66
CA ASP A 90 4.90 2.41 -10.97
C ASP A 90 5.50 3.16 -9.77
N PHE A 91 5.42 2.62 -8.55
CA PHE A 91 5.98 3.27 -7.35
C PHE A 91 7.49 3.57 -7.48
N GLU A 92 8.26 2.70 -8.12
CA GLU A 92 9.70 2.85 -8.30
C GLU A 92 10.09 3.93 -9.33
N ASN A 93 9.11 4.48 -10.06
CA ASN A 93 9.30 5.63 -10.93
C ASN A 93 9.10 6.94 -10.16
N CYS A 94 9.93 7.94 -10.45
CA CYS A 94 9.95 9.24 -9.76
C CYS A 94 8.66 10.07 -9.86
N SER A 95 7.70 9.67 -10.71
CA SER A 95 6.42 10.37 -10.89
C SER A 95 5.19 9.45 -10.89
N PHE A 96 5.29 8.19 -10.42
CA PHE A 96 4.21 7.19 -10.54
C PHE A 96 3.73 6.96 -11.98
N GLN A 97 4.64 7.05 -12.94
CA GLN A 97 4.37 6.83 -14.35
C GLN A 97 5.49 5.97 -14.94
N LYS A 98 5.12 4.97 -15.74
CA LYS A 98 6.06 4.06 -16.41
C LYS A 98 7.26 4.72 -17.12
N ASN A 99 7.08 5.95 -17.62
CA ASN A 99 8.13 6.74 -18.29
C ASN A 99 8.30 8.13 -17.62
N GLY A 100 8.11 8.19 -16.31
CA GLY A 100 8.24 9.40 -15.53
C GLY A 100 9.66 9.96 -15.56
N ALA A 101 9.80 11.26 -15.84
CA ALA A 101 11.08 11.95 -15.76
C ALA A 101 11.12 12.86 -14.51
N PRO A 102 12.29 13.01 -13.86
CA PRO A 102 12.47 14.01 -12.80
C PRO A 102 12.13 15.40 -13.33
N LYS A 103 11.55 16.24 -12.46
CA LYS A 103 11.26 17.64 -12.84
C LYS A 103 12.52 18.47 -12.85
N HIS A 104 13.44 18.16 -11.95
CA HIS A 104 14.68 18.87 -11.76
C HIS A 104 15.86 18.06 -12.28
N LEU A 105 16.78 18.72 -12.97
CA LEU A 105 18.05 18.10 -13.40
C LEU A 105 18.96 17.78 -12.21
N SER A 106 18.89 18.59 -11.14
CA SER A 106 19.66 18.37 -9.91
C SER A 106 18.95 17.35 -9.01
N PRO A 107 19.59 16.21 -8.67
CA PRO A 107 19.02 15.24 -7.75
C PRO A 107 18.76 15.80 -6.35
N GLU A 108 19.56 16.75 -5.90
CA GLU A 108 19.35 17.41 -4.60
C GLU A 108 18.11 18.28 -4.61
N GLN A 109 17.94 19.09 -5.67
CA GLN A 109 16.76 19.92 -5.82
C GLN A 109 15.48 19.08 -5.92
N GLU A 110 15.53 17.95 -6.64
CA GLU A 110 14.42 17.00 -6.71
C GLU A 110 14.06 16.48 -5.32
N ARG A 111 15.02 15.98 -4.53
CA ARG A 111 14.75 15.49 -3.17
C ARG A 111 14.11 16.54 -2.26
N HIS A 112 14.59 17.78 -2.32
CA HIS A 112 14.00 18.88 -1.55
C HIS A 112 12.58 19.22 -2.01
N SER A 113 12.33 19.17 -3.32
CA SER A 113 11.00 19.37 -3.91
C SER A 113 10.00 18.28 -3.45
N GLN A 114 10.44 17.02 -3.44
CA GLN A 114 9.66 15.88 -2.96
C GLN A 114 9.32 16.01 -1.48
N PHE A 115 10.31 16.33 -0.63
CA PHE A 115 10.06 16.54 0.81
C PHE A 115 9.16 17.75 1.09
N SER A 116 9.34 18.84 0.35
CA SER A 116 8.49 20.04 0.49
C SER A 116 7.03 19.72 0.14
N SER A 117 6.82 18.92 -0.91
CA SER A 117 5.49 18.46 -1.31
C SER A 117 4.88 17.53 -0.26
N PHE A 118 5.68 16.65 0.35
CA PHE A 118 5.25 15.80 1.46
C PHE A 118 4.81 16.65 2.65
N ALA A 119 5.63 17.62 3.05
CA ALA A 119 5.35 18.49 4.18
C ALA A 119 4.08 19.33 3.99
N ALA A 120 3.82 19.81 2.76
CA ALA A 120 2.61 20.56 2.42
C ALA A 120 1.34 19.69 2.43
N LEU A 121 1.43 18.43 2.02
CA LEU A 121 0.28 17.55 1.84
C LEU A 121 -0.03 16.67 3.06
N ARG A 122 0.90 16.48 4.00
CA ARG A 122 0.74 15.56 5.14
C ARG A 122 -0.52 15.83 5.97
N SER A 123 -0.88 17.09 6.17
CA SER A 123 -2.05 17.50 6.96
C SER A 123 -3.35 17.60 6.17
N LEU A 124 -3.33 17.43 4.84
CA LEU A 124 -4.51 17.59 3.99
C LEU A 124 -5.63 16.60 4.36
N SER A 125 -6.77 17.10 4.80
CA SER A 125 -7.91 16.29 5.24
C SER A 125 -8.94 16.05 4.12
N TRP A 126 -9.77 15.02 4.29
CA TRP A 126 -10.92 14.77 3.41
C TRP A 126 -11.88 15.96 3.36
N ASN A 127 -12.13 16.61 4.50
CA ASN A 127 -13.02 17.78 4.59
C ASN A 127 -12.53 18.97 3.76
N GLU A 128 -11.21 19.16 3.68
CA GLU A 128 -10.59 20.20 2.85
C GLU A 128 -10.70 19.89 1.36
N VAL A 129 -10.52 18.61 1.00
CA VAL A 129 -10.67 18.12 -0.37
C VAL A 129 -12.12 18.19 -0.83
N LEU A 130 -13.10 17.83 0.00
CA LEU A 130 -14.51 17.96 -0.33
C LEU A 130 -14.90 19.41 -0.67
N LYS A 131 -14.27 20.40 -0.02
CA LYS A 131 -14.59 21.82 -0.22
C LYS A 131 -13.92 22.45 -1.44
N ARG A 132 -12.68 22.07 -1.76
CA ARG A 132 -11.86 22.75 -2.79
C ARG A 132 -11.38 21.84 -3.92
N GLY A 133 -11.59 20.53 -3.81
CA GLY A 133 -11.02 19.52 -4.71
C GLY A 133 -9.54 19.26 -4.42
N THR A 134 -9.06 18.07 -4.78
CA THR A 134 -7.64 17.68 -4.65
C THR A 134 -6.72 18.56 -5.49
N LYS A 135 -7.15 18.91 -6.71
CA LYS A 135 -6.37 19.73 -7.66
C LYS A 135 -5.98 21.10 -7.08
N TYR A 136 -6.79 21.67 -6.18
CA TYR A 136 -6.48 22.93 -5.51
C TYR A 136 -5.19 22.86 -4.69
N TYR A 137 -4.91 21.70 -4.08
CA TYR A 137 -3.73 21.50 -3.22
C TYR A 137 -2.54 20.90 -3.98
N SER A 138 -2.79 20.01 -4.93
CA SER A 138 -1.76 19.44 -5.79
C SER A 138 -2.36 18.83 -7.05
N GLU A 139 -1.94 19.34 -8.22
CA GLU A 139 -2.35 18.78 -9.51
C GLU A 139 -1.86 17.34 -9.71
N GLU A 140 -0.70 17.01 -9.14
CA GLU A 140 -0.09 15.69 -9.28
C GLU A 140 -0.78 14.65 -8.43
N LEU A 141 -1.09 14.97 -7.17
CA LEU A 141 -1.92 14.13 -6.34
C LEU A 141 -3.30 13.93 -6.97
N SER A 142 -3.89 14.97 -7.57
CA SER A 142 -5.16 14.84 -8.28
C SER A 142 -5.04 13.85 -9.44
N ARG A 143 -4.03 14.00 -10.30
CA ARG A 143 -3.78 13.10 -11.43
C ARG A 143 -3.54 11.67 -10.98
N PHE A 144 -2.77 11.48 -9.92
CA PHE A 144 -2.54 10.17 -9.30
C PHE A 144 -3.87 9.55 -8.83
N CYS A 145 -4.68 10.28 -8.07
CA CYS A 145 -5.99 9.82 -7.62
C CYS A 145 -6.91 9.43 -8.80
N ASP A 146 -6.99 10.27 -9.84
CA ASP A 146 -7.84 10.02 -11.00
C ASP A 146 -7.38 8.76 -11.75
N GLN A 147 -6.07 8.61 -11.97
CA GLN A 147 -5.49 7.43 -12.62
C GLN A 147 -5.75 6.16 -11.80
N LYS A 148 -5.44 6.17 -10.50
CA LYS A 148 -5.61 4.99 -9.64
C LYS A 148 -7.07 4.60 -9.46
N MET A 149 -7.97 5.58 -9.31
CA MET A 149 -9.41 5.31 -9.24
C MET A 149 -9.90 4.66 -10.54
N SER A 150 -9.50 5.20 -11.69
CA SER A 150 -9.83 4.64 -13.00
C SER A 150 -9.33 3.19 -13.14
N SER A 151 -8.06 2.92 -12.78
CA SER A 151 -7.48 1.58 -12.81
C SER A 151 -8.23 0.59 -11.90
N ILE A 152 -8.63 0.99 -10.69
CA ILE A 152 -9.43 0.14 -9.79
C ILE A 152 -10.80 -0.16 -10.40
N ILE A 153 -11.48 0.86 -10.93
CA ILE A 153 -12.79 0.72 -11.59
C ILE A 153 -12.69 -0.27 -12.76
N THR A 154 -11.65 -0.16 -13.58
CA THR A 154 -11.39 -1.08 -14.70
C THR A 154 -11.08 -2.50 -14.21
N ALA A 155 -10.17 -2.66 -13.25
CA ALA A 155 -9.75 -3.96 -12.73
C ALA A 155 -10.91 -4.74 -12.10
N LEU A 156 -11.79 -4.03 -11.37
CA LEU A 156 -12.96 -4.62 -10.74
C LEU A 156 -14.19 -4.67 -11.66
N LYS A 157 -14.16 -4.03 -12.85
CA LYS A 157 -15.35 -3.84 -13.70
C LYS A 157 -16.51 -3.20 -12.90
N TRP A 158 -16.18 -2.18 -12.12
CA TRP A 158 -17.11 -1.54 -11.20
C TRP A 158 -18.04 -0.57 -11.93
N ASN A 159 -19.33 -0.91 -12.02
CA ASN A 159 -20.29 -0.13 -12.82
C ASN A 159 -21.15 0.85 -12.01
N ARG A 160 -20.97 0.93 -10.69
CA ARG A 160 -21.75 1.80 -9.80
C ARG A 160 -20.96 3.03 -9.37
N GLN A 161 -21.65 4.14 -9.09
CA GLN A 161 -21.03 5.30 -8.45
C GLN A 161 -20.52 4.93 -7.05
N TRP A 162 -19.36 5.46 -6.69
CA TRP A 162 -18.77 5.21 -5.38
C TRP A 162 -19.46 6.08 -4.33
N PRO A 163 -19.96 5.51 -3.21
CA PRO A 163 -20.50 6.31 -2.12
C PRO A 163 -19.39 7.12 -1.45
N GLU A 164 -19.77 8.22 -0.78
CA GLU A 164 -18.82 9.15 -0.16
C GLU A 164 -17.84 8.45 0.80
N ARG A 165 -18.30 7.48 1.59
CA ARG A 165 -17.45 6.70 2.50
C ARG A 165 -16.33 5.96 1.75
N LEU A 166 -16.63 5.41 0.57
CA LEU A 166 -15.63 4.73 -0.25
C LEU A 166 -14.68 5.73 -0.90
N LEU A 167 -15.18 6.87 -1.37
CA LEU A 167 -14.35 7.95 -1.90
C LEU A 167 -13.38 8.48 -0.85
N GLN A 168 -13.87 8.66 0.39
CA GLN A 168 -13.05 9.06 1.54
C GLN A 168 -11.98 8.01 1.84
N ALA A 169 -12.36 6.73 1.94
CA ALA A 169 -11.42 5.64 2.22
C ALA A 169 -10.35 5.52 1.12
N PHE A 170 -10.76 5.63 -0.14
CA PHE A 170 -9.86 5.68 -1.28
C PHE A 170 -8.91 6.87 -1.18
N PHE A 171 -9.41 8.07 -0.95
CA PHE A 171 -8.58 9.27 -0.87
C PHE A 171 -7.55 9.16 0.27
N VAL A 172 -7.95 8.68 1.44
CA VAL A 172 -7.03 8.46 2.56
C VAL A 172 -5.93 7.48 2.17
N CYS A 173 -6.28 6.36 1.55
CA CYS A 173 -5.31 5.35 1.11
C CYS A 173 -4.36 5.90 0.02
N ALA A 174 -4.92 6.51 -1.03
CA ALA A 174 -4.17 7.11 -2.13
C ALA A 174 -3.23 8.21 -1.64
N LYS A 175 -3.71 9.10 -0.75
CA LYS A 175 -2.88 10.13 -0.12
C LYS A 175 -1.74 9.51 0.68
N CYS A 176 -1.98 8.48 1.48
CA CYS A 176 -0.92 7.82 2.26
C CYS A 176 0.18 7.24 1.35
N ILE A 177 -0.20 6.60 0.24
CA ILE A 177 0.76 6.03 -0.71
C ILE A 177 1.50 7.12 -1.48
N TRP A 178 0.81 8.19 -1.87
CA TRP A 178 1.45 9.36 -2.48
C TRP A 178 2.48 9.99 -1.54
N LEU A 179 2.12 10.22 -0.27
CA LEU A 179 3.04 10.76 0.74
C LEU A 179 4.24 9.83 0.98
N LEU A 180 4.00 8.51 1.02
CA LEU A 180 5.06 7.52 1.16
C LEU A 180 6.06 7.61 0.00
N HIS A 181 5.57 7.80 -1.23
CA HIS A 181 6.41 7.98 -2.41
C HIS A 181 7.22 9.27 -2.39
N LEU A 182 6.57 10.41 -2.09
CA LEU A 182 7.27 11.68 -1.92
C LEU A 182 8.40 11.58 -0.89
N LEU A 183 8.14 10.88 0.22
CA LEU A 183 9.14 10.64 1.25
C LEU A 183 10.23 9.67 0.78
N ALA A 184 9.87 8.59 0.10
CA ALA A 184 10.81 7.62 -0.45
C ALA A 184 11.82 8.28 -1.41
N PHE A 185 11.36 9.22 -2.24
CA PHE A 185 12.18 9.96 -3.20
C PHE A 185 12.85 11.21 -2.63
N SER A 186 12.64 11.55 -1.35
CA SER A 186 13.42 12.60 -0.68
C SER A 186 14.74 12.08 -0.07
N PHE A 187 14.90 10.75 0.03
CA PHE A 187 16.13 10.12 0.50
C PHE A 187 17.19 9.98 -0.60
N CYS A 188 18.44 9.76 -0.19
CA CYS A 188 19.56 9.45 -1.07
C CYS A 188 20.32 8.22 -0.52
N PRO A 189 20.22 7.04 -1.16
CA PRO A 189 19.40 6.72 -2.32
C PRO A 189 17.88 6.69 -2.02
N PRO A 190 17.00 6.77 -3.04
CA PRO A 190 15.56 6.60 -2.83
C PRO A 190 15.21 5.24 -2.22
N VAL A 191 14.18 5.21 -1.38
CA VAL A 191 13.67 3.96 -0.79
C VAL A 191 12.79 3.26 -1.82
N VAL A 192 13.07 1.99 -2.13
CA VAL A 192 12.34 1.20 -3.13
C VAL A 192 11.53 0.09 -2.49
N ILE A 193 10.46 -0.33 -3.19
CA ILE A 193 9.70 -1.52 -2.82
C ILE A 193 10.41 -2.73 -3.43
N LEU A 194 10.51 -3.81 -2.64
CA LEU A 194 10.99 -5.09 -3.15
C LEU A 194 9.90 -5.72 -4.02
N ARG A 195 10.18 -5.90 -5.31
CA ARG A 195 9.30 -6.63 -6.24
C ARG A 195 9.99 -7.87 -6.77
N VAL A 196 9.18 -8.90 -6.96
CA VAL A 196 9.59 -10.14 -7.64
C VAL A 196 8.90 -10.15 -9.00
N GLU A 197 9.66 -10.43 -10.06
CA GLU A 197 9.11 -10.54 -11.40
C GLU A 197 8.09 -11.68 -11.50
N GLU A 198 7.12 -11.53 -12.42
CA GLU A 198 6.20 -12.59 -12.73
C GLU A 198 6.95 -13.83 -13.25
N ASN A 199 6.46 -15.02 -12.88
CA ASN A 199 7.03 -16.31 -13.29
C ASN A 199 8.47 -16.58 -12.78
N ARG A 200 8.92 -15.88 -11.74
CA ARG A 200 10.18 -16.22 -11.05
C ARG A 200 10.09 -17.68 -10.54
N PRO A 201 11.08 -18.57 -10.81
CA PRO A 201 11.13 -19.88 -10.17
C PRO A 201 11.03 -19.80 -8.65
N PHE A 202 10.33 -20.78 -8.07
CA PHE A 202 10.19 -20.94 -6.64
C PHE A 202 11.56 -21.16 -5.98
N ASP A 203 11.85 -20.39 -4.93
CA ASP A 203 13.05 -20.53 -4.11
C ASP A 203 12.66 -20.63 -2.64
N SER A 204 12.88 -21.80 -2.04
CA SER A 204 12.50 -22.06 -0.64
C SER A 204 13.26 -21.23 0.39
N HIS A 205 14.37 -20.56 0.02
CA HIS A 205 15.06 -19.64 0.92
C HIS A 205 14.27 -18.35 1.15
N PHE A 206 13.47 -17.93 0.16
CA PHE A 206 12.73 -16.66 0.18
C PHE A 206 11.21 -16.84 0.11
N MET A 207 10.73 -18.00 -0.35
CA MET A 207 9.32 -18.30 -0.59
C MET A 207 8.85 -19.46 0.27
N ASN A 208 7.63 -19.34 0.79
CA ASN A 208 6.96 -20.40 1.51
C ASN A 208 6.03 -21.17 0.57
N ASP A 209 6.23 -22.48 0.44
CA ASP A 209 5.31 -23.32 -0.30
C ASP A 209 3.97 -23.41 0.46
N VAL A 210 2.91 -22.89 -0.16
CA VAL A 210 1.54 -22.97 0.37
C VAL A 210 0.97 -24.38 0.18
N PHE A 211 1.58 -25.22 -0.67
CA PHE A 211 1.19 -26.57 -1.05
C PHE A 211 2.00 -27.69 -0.38
N GLY A 212 3.18 -27.41 0.17
CA GLY A 212 4.15 -28.42 0.59
C GLY A 212 3.65 -29.43 1.62
N ASP A 213 2.68 -29.05 2.45
CA ASP A 213 2.05 -29.94 3.45
C ASP A 213 1.14 -31.01 2.79
N ARG A 214 0.74 -30.86 1.52
CA ARG A 214 -0.03 -31.87 0.78
C ARG A 214 0.84 -33.06 0.36
N GLN A 215 2.11 -32.83 0.05
CA GLN A 215 3.01 -33.89 -0.41
C GLN A 215 3.48 -34.79 0.74
N LYS A 216 3.53 -34.27 1.98
CA LYS A 216 3.90 -35.07 3.17
C LYS A 216 2.75 -35.94 3.71
N SER A 217 1.50 -35.62 3.37
CA SER A 217 0.30 -36.36 3.84
C SER A 217 -0.15 -37.46 2.88
N GLN A 218 0.40 -37.52 1.67
CA GLN A 218 0.27 -38.65 0.74
C GLN A 218 1.57 -39.49 0.79
N GLY A 219 1.74 -40.28 1.86
CA GLY A 219 2.78 -41.32 1.89
C GLY A 219 2.48 -42.44 0.88
N PRO A 220 3.49 -43.21 0.44
CA PRO A 220 3.31 -44.25 -0.56
C PRO A 220 2.42 -45.37 0.02
N ASN A 221 1.38 -45.76 -0.73
CA ASN A 221 0.63 -46.99 -0.52
C ASN A 221 1.51 -48.23 -0.73
#